data_AF-A0A7S0S902-F1
#
_entry.id   AF-A0A7S0S902-F1
#
_cell.length_a   1.000
_cell.length_b   1.000
_cell.length_c   1.000
_cell.angle_alpha   90.00
_cell.angle_beta   90.00
_cell.angle_gamma   90.00
#
_symmetry.space_group_name_H-M   'P 1'
#
loop_
_entity.id
_entity.type
_entity.pdbx_description
1 polymer ?
#
loop_
_entity_poly.entity_id
_entity_poly.type
_entity_poly.pdbx_seq_one_letter_code
_entity_poly.pdbx_strand_id
1 'polypeptide(L)'
;MASSSATVRGAGTSLGRIGVTGARRSSGTCNGRRPVSAAVSSSTLRAKVHPRVLQWTATTSGPARVVLVHAAHAAAEEGGGGGKKVVFVGGTGRVGSSAAAALVAADQSVTSVVLAGRSADNAAAAIARHPSLAKLGAQCQFAAVDMSDPASLAAALDGAHLVVHSAGPFQGGGDDCAVLRAAIAAKVPYLDLCDDTEYSKKARGMSEAAKAAGVPAITSAGIYPGVSNVMAAEMIAANRAAISASRAAKQGDEGEG
;
A
#
# COMPACT_ATOMS: atom_id res chain seq x y z
N MET A 1 -49.37 39.47 13.42
CA MET A 1 -49.68 38.02 13.40
C MET A 1 -48.35 37.27 13.54
N ALA A 2 -48.24 36.49 14.63
CA ALA A 2 -47.20 35.56 15.12
C ALA A 2 -45.84 35.52 14.37
N SER A 3 -44.65 35.82 14.91
CA SER A 3 -43.96 35.47 16.19
C SER A 3 -43.85 33.97 16.48
N SER A 4 -42.65 33.39 16.41
CA SER A 4 -41.81 33.16 17.60
C SER A 4 -40.54 32.36 17.28
N SER A 5 -39.41 32.83 17.83
CA SER A 5 -38.21 32.03 18.13
C SER A 5 -38.45 31.08 19.30
N ALA A 6 -37.70 29.98 19.40
CA ALA A 6 -37.42 29.32 20.68
C ALA A 6 -36.11 28.50 20.63
N THR A 7 -35.17 28.90 21.50
CA THR A 7 -34.05 28.11 21.99
C THR A 7 -34.47 27.44 23.29
N VAL A 8 -34.12 26.16 23.50
CA VAL A 8 -34.09 25.53 24.84
C VAL A 8 -32.79 24.75 24.99
N ARG A 9 -32.11 24.98 26.13
CA ARG A 9 -30.95 24.25 26.65
C ARG A 9 -31.38 23.29 27.76
N GLY A 10 -30.52 22.29 28.04
CA GLY A 10 -30.42 21.52 29.29
C GLY A 10 -31.14 20.17 29.26
N ALA A 11 -30.75 19.12 29.96
CA ALA A 11 -29.58 18.72 30.75
C ALA A 11 -29.80 17.22 31.06
N GLY A 12 -28.75 16.39 31.20
CA GLY A 12 -28.97 15.02 31.67
C GLY A 12 -27.81 14.05 31.48
N THR A 13 -27.05 13.86 32.55
CA THR A 13 -26.09 12.78 32.83
C THR A 13 -26.72 11.38 32.81
N SER A 14 -26.02 10.37 32.29
CA SER A 14 -25.85 9.10 33.02
C SER A 14 -24.71 8.25 32.46
N LEU A 15 -23.88 7.75 33.37
CA LEU A 15 -22.92 6.68 33.15
C LEU A 15 -23.66 5.36 32.88
N GLY A 16 -23.13 4.58 31.94
CA GLY A 16 -23.52 3.18 31.73
C GLY A 16 -22.30 2.32 31.50
N ARG A 17 -21.68 1.84 32.59
CA ARG A 17 -20.76 0.69 32.57
C ARG A 17 -21.55 -0.53 32.12
N ILE A 18 -21.15 -1.17 31.03
CA ILE A 18 -21.52 -2.56 30.76
C ILE A 18 -20.36 -3.42 31.22
N GLY A 19 -20.51 -3.98 32.42
CA GLY A 19 -19.71 -5.09 32.89
C GLY A 19 -20.20 -6.37 32.22
N VAL A 20 -19.27 -7.15 31.66
CA VAL A 20 -19.53 -8.55 31.34
C VAL A 20 -18.98 -9.38 32.49
N THR A 21 -19.88 -9.81 33.35
CA THR A 21 -19.68 -10.83 34.37
C THR A 21 -19.31 -12.15 33.71
N GLY A 22 -18.23 -12.76 34.18
CA GLY A 22 -17.83 -14.09 33.76
C GLY A 22 -18.75 -15.19 34.31
N ALA A 23 -18.83 -16.29 33.56
CA ALA A 23 -19.14 -17.60 34.10
C ALA A 23 -18.01 -18.55 33.70
N ARG A 24 -17.29 -19.02 34.72
CA ARG A 24 -16.27 -20.07 34.67
C ARG A 24 -16.91 -21.43 34.95
N ARG A 25 -16.20 -22.47 34.50
CA ARG A 25 -16.15 -23.91 34.90
C ARG A 25 -16.65 -24.81 33.75
N SER A 26 -16.00 -25.93 33.41
CA SER A 26 -15.17 -26.85 34.20
C SER A 26 -14.18 -27.60 33.27
N SER A 27 -12.88 -27.58 33.58
CA SER A 27 -12.06 -28.72 34.05
C SER A 27 -11.89 -29.89 33.07
N GLY A 28 -10.72 -29.97 32.46
CA GLY A 28 -10.12 -31.19 31.92
C GLY A 28 -8.61 -31.06 32.00
N THR A 29 -8.01 -31.61 33.05
CA THR A 29 -6.55 -31.70 33.22
C THR A 29 -6.02 -32.94 32.53
N CYS A 30 -5.02 -32.80 31.67
CA CYS A 30 -4.02 -33.84 31.46
C CYS A 30 -2.63 -33.21 31.40
N ASN A 31 -1.71 -33.91 32.05
CA ASN A 31 -0.47 -33.43 32.61
C ASN A 31 0.70 -33.65 31.64
N GLY A 32 1.74 -32.82 31.74
CA GLY A 32 3.09 -33.19 31.31
C GLY A 32 3.65 -32.43 30.11
N ARG A 33 4.38 -31.35 30.39
CA ARG A 33 5.70 -31.04 29.78
C ARG A 33 6.37 -29.92 30.59
N ARG A 34 7.64 -30.15 30.96
CA ARG A 34 8.50 -29.25 31.73
C ARG A 34 8.81 -27.97 30.93
N PRO A 35 8.89 -26.78 31.55
CA PRO A 35 9.43 -25.61 30.88
C PRO A 35 10.96 -25.68 30.88
N VAL A 36 11.57 -25.58 29.69
CA VAL A 36 12.98 -25.23 29.52
C VAL A 36 13.06 -23.72 29.52
N SER A 37 13.72 -23.15 30.54
CA SER A 37 14.08 -21.73 30.60
C SER A 37 15.26 -21.49 29.66
N ALA A 38 15.06 -20.69 28.62
CA ALA A 38 16.15 -20.11 27.85
C ALA A 38 16.28 -18.64 28.26
N ALA A 39 17.37 -18.32 28.96
CA ALA A 39 17.71 -16.95 29.31
C ALA A 39 18.09 -16.19 28.03
N VAL A 40 17.35 -15.13 27.71
CA VAL A 40 17.73 -14.17 26.67
C VAL A 40 18.58 -13.10 27.34
N SER A 41 19.88 -13.09 27.05
CA SER A 41 20.75 -11.97 27.39
C SER A 41 20.50 -10.84 26.38
N SER A 42 20.00 -9.69 26.84
CA SER A 42 19.93 -8.48 26.04
C SER A 42 21.08 -7.56 26.40
N SER A 43 22.08 -7.46 25.52
CA SER A 43 23.06 -6.37 25.56
C SER A 43 22.55 -5.22 24.72
N THR A 44 22.22 -4.08 25.34
CA THR A 44 21.85 -2.86 24.64
C THR A 44 23.11 -2.20 24.05
N LEU A 45 23.40 -2.43 22.77
CA LEU A 45 24.33 -1.57 22.03
C LEU A 45 23.56 -0.35 21.53
N ARG A 46 23.79 0.81 22.16
CA ARG A 46 23.40 2.11 21.60
C ARG A 46 24.40 2.49 20.52
N ALA A 47 24.05 2.24 19.25
CA ALA A 47 24.77 2.81 18.13
C ALA A 47 24.30 4.26 17.91
N LYS A 48 25.26 5.18 17.80
CA LYS A 48 25.03 6.59 17.41
C LYS A 48 24.67 6.59 15.91
N VAL A 49 23.45 7.00 15.58
CA VAL A 49 22.93 6.97 14.20
C VAL A 49 23.30 8.28 13.47
N HIS A 50 24.02 8.16 12.35
CA HIS A 50 24.22 9.22 11.35
C HIS A 50 23.04 9.26 10.35
N PRO A 51 22.68 10.42 9.77
CA PRO A 51 21.46 10.51 8.98
C PRO A 51 21.62 9.99 7.54
N ARG A 52 20.59 9.25 7.12
CA ARG A 52 20.05 9.06 5.76
C ARG A 52 20.87 8.29 4.70
N VAL A 53 20.54 7.00 4.59
CA VAL A 53 20.38 6.29 3.30
C VAL A 53 19.21 5.31 3.48
N LEU A 54 18.16 5.41 2.65
CA LEU A 54 17.19 4.31 2.49
C LEU A 54 17.92 3.17 1.78
N GLN A 55 18.43 2.22 2.55
CA GLN A 55 19.11 1.06 1.99
C GLN A 55 18.06 0.04 1.56
N TRP A 56 17.84 -0.04 0.25
CA TRP A 56 17.02 -1.09 -0.36
C TRP A 56 17.90 -2.34 -0.52
N THR A 57 17.74 -3.32 0.37
CA THR A 57 18.38 -4.63 0.18
C THR A 57 17.50 -5.50 -0.71
N ALA A 58 17.84 -5.56 -1.99
CA ALA A 58 17.31 -6.59 -2.89
C ALA A 58 18.20 -7.83 -2.77
N THR A 59 17.72 -8.88 -2.11
CA THR A 59 18.42 -10.18 -2.12
C THR A 59 18.19 -10.82 -3.48
N THR A 60 19.21 -10.85 -4.34
CA THR A 60 19.12 -11.50 -5.65
C THR A 60 19.68 -12.91 -5.59
N SER A 61 18.86 -13.92 -5.90
CA SER A 61 19.33 -15.29 -6.15
C SER A 61 18.82 -15.83 -7.49
N GLY A 62 19.66 -15.72 -8.53
CA GLY A 62 19.53 -16.47 -9.78
C GLY A 62 18.77 -15.79 -10.94
N PRO A 63 18.72 -16.45 -12.12
CA PRO A 63 18.46 -15.82 -13.42
C PRO A 63 17.00 -15.46 -13.71
N ALA A 64 16.04 -15.76 -12.82
CA ALA A 64 14.64 -15.32 -12.93
C ALA A 64 14.39 -14.28 -11.83
N ARG A 65 14.45 -13.00 -12.19
CA ARG A 65 14.44 -11.88 -11.22
C ARG A 65 13.02 -11.59 -10.75
N VAL A 66 12.57 -12.30 -9.72
CA VAL A 66 11.53 -11.77 -8.83
C VAL A 66 12.25 -10.89 -7.82
N VAL A 67 12.00 -9.58 -7.85
CA VAL A 67 12.40 -8.70 -6.75
C VAL A 67 11.32 -8.81 -5.68
N LEU A 68 11.57 -9.68 -4.71
CA LEU A 68 10.73 -9.77 -3.52
C LEU A 68 11.14 -8.61 -2.62
N VAL A 69 10.42 -7.49 -2.73
CA VAL A 69 10.61 -6.34 -1.84
C VAL A 69 10.09 -6.76 -0.48
N HIS A 70 10.98 -7.20 0.40
CA HIS A 70 10.66 -7.24 1.82
C HIS A 70 10.44 -5.79 2.26
N ALA A 71 9.19 -5.43 2.54
CA ALA A 71 8.93 -4.28 3.39
C ALA A 71 9.47 -4.63 4.77
N ALA A 72 10.76 -4.37 5.00
CA ALA A 72 11.19 -4.09 6.36
C ALA A 72 10.38 -2.86 6.75
N HIS A 73 9.40 -3.03 7.64
CA HIS A 73 8.93 -1.91 8.44
C HIS A 73 10.14 -1.43 9.24
N ALA A 74 10.93 -0.54 8.65
CA ALA A 74 11.63 0.45 9.44
C ALA A 74 10.50 1.11 10.24
N ALA A 75 10.51 0.90 11.57
CA ALA A 75 9.70 1.71 12.46
C ALA A 75 9.91 3.15 12.00
N ALA A 76 8.87 3.75 11.44
CA ALA A 76 8.92 5.12 11.02
C ALA A 76 9.26 5.90 12.29
N GLU A 77 10.46 6.47 12.35
CA GLU A 77 10.66 7.65 13.18
C GLU A 77 9.53 8.61 12.81
N GLU A 78 8.84 9.14 13.83
CA GLU A 78 7.89 10.25 13.70
C GLU A 78 8.64 11.50 13.19
N GLY A 79 9.03 11.45 11.92
CA GLY A 79 9.61 12.56 11.19
C GLY A 79 8.49 13.51 10.79
N GLY A 80 8.08 14.33 11.74
CA GLY A 80 7.27 15.53 11.53
C GLY A 80 5.87 15.30 10.97
N GLY A 81 4.91 14.95 11.84
CA GLY A 81 3.50 15.41 11.90
C GLY A 81 2.64 15.65 10.65
N GLY A 82 3.06 15.25 9.44
CA GLY A 82 2.35 15.49 8.19
C GLY A 82 1.88 14.19 7.57
N GLY A 83 0.57 14.01 7.45
CA GLY A 83 0.00 12.84 6.80
C GLY A 83 0.25 12.81 5.28
N LYS A 84 0.10 11.63 4.68
CA LYS A 84 0.41 11.35 3.27
C LYS A 84 -0.75 11.74 2.35
N LYS A 85 -0.40 12.37 1.24
CA LYS A 85 -1.28 12.68 0.10
C LYS A 85 -1.07 11.66 -1.02
N VAL A 86 -2.12 10.95 -1.42
CA VAL A 86 -2.07 9.98 -2.52
C VAL A 86 -3.02 10.41 -3.65
N VAL A 87 -2.52 10.42 -4.87
CA VAL A 87 -3.29 10.82 -6.06
C VAL A 87 -3.64 9.58 -6.86
N PHE A 88 -4.94 9.34 -7.09
CA PHE A 88 -5.44 8.25 -7.92
C PHE A 88 -5.84 8.79 -9.30
N VAL A 89 -4.99 8.64 -10.31
CA VAL A 89 -5.33 8.98 -11.69
C VAL A 89 -6.24 7.88 -12.26
N GLY A 90 -7.49 8.24 -12.54
CA GLY A 90 -8.58 7.26 -12.76
C GLY A 90 -9.32 6.90 -11.47
N GLY A 91 -9.14 7.68 -10.40
CA GLY A 91 -9.71 7.45 -9.07
C GLY A 91 -11.24 7.58 -9.01
N THR A 92 -11.86 8.21 -10.00
CA THR A 92 -13.33 8.29 -10.09
C THR A 92 -13.96 7.01 -10.65
N GLY A 93 -13.16 6.11 -11.24
CA GLY A 93 -13.61 4.84 -11.79
C GLY A 93 -13.79 3.75 -10.72
N ARG A 94 -14.36 2.60 -11.11
CA ARG A 94 -14.65 1.48 -10.19
C ARG A 94 -13.39 0.96 -9.47
N VAL A 95 -12.32 0.71 -10.22
CA VAL A 95 -11.08 0.15 -9.69
C VAL A 95 -10.35 1.17 -8.84
N GLY A 96 -10.15 2.39 -9.37
CA GLY A 96 -9.44 3.46 -8.68
C GLY A 96 -10.09 3.86 -7.35
N SER A 97 -11.43 4.02 -7.32
CA SER A 97 -12.14 4.39 -6.09
C SER A 97 -12.09 3.28 -5.04
N SER A 98 -12.19 2.02 -5.47
CA SER A 98 -12.10 0.86 -4.58
C SER A 98 -10.69 0.74 -3.99
N ALA A 99 -9.65 0.90 -4.81
CA ALA A 99 -8.26 0.89 -4.36
C ALA A 99 -7.97 2.04 -3.37
N ALA A 100 -8.45 3.24 -3.65
CA ALA A 100 -8.35 4.37 -2.73
C ALA A 100 -9.05 4.10 -1.41
N ALA A 101 -10.27 3.57 -1.45
CA ALA A 101 -11.04 3.23 -0.27
C ALA A 101 -10.35 2.16 0.60
N ALA A 102 -9.75 1.15 -0.04
CA ALA A 102 -9.00 0.10 0.63
C ALA A 102 -7.71 0.62 1.26
N LEU A 103 -6.96 1.49 0.55
CA LEU A 103 -5.73 2.10 1.06
C LEU A 103 -6.01 2.93 2.32
N VAL A 104 -7.01 3.81 2.27
CA VAL A 104 -7.40 4.66 3.42
C VAL A 104 -7.84 3.82 4.62
N ALA A 105 -8.51 2.69 4.38
CA ALA A 105 -8.93 1.80 5.46
C ALA A 105 -7.75 1.00 6.07
N ALA A 106 -6.69 0.76 5.30
CA ALA A 106 -5.56 -0.05 5.71
C ALA A 106 -4.41 0.77 6.33
N ASP A 107 -4.24 2.03 5.91
CA ASP A 107 -3.11 2.86 6.31
C ASP A 107 -3.56 4.25 6.79
N GLN A 108 -3.56 4.43 8.12
CA GLN A 108 -3.95 5.67 8.78
C GLN A 108 -2.96 6.83 8.52
N SER A 109 -1.76 6.56 7.99
CA SER A 109 -0.84 7.62 7.58
C SER A 109 -1.31 8.34 6.31
N VAL A 110 -2.22 7.74 5.53
CA VAL A 110 -2.85 8.37 4.36
C VAL A 110 -3.99 9.27 4.82
N THR A 111 -3.68 10.55 4.99
CA THR A 111 -4.65 11.54 5.47
C THR A 111 -5.29 12.34 4.36
N SER A 112 -4.77 12.29 3.13
CA SER A 112 -5.30 13.03 1.98
C SER A 112 -5.32 12.15 0.73
N VAL A 113 -6.45 12.18 0.02
CA VAL A 113 -6.66 11.44 -1.23
C VAL A 113 -7.18 12.40 -2.29
N VAL A 114 -6.61 12.33 -3.48
CA VAL A 114 -7.14 13.01 -4.67
C VAL A 114 -7.65 11.97 -5.65
N LEU A 115 -8.95 11.99 -5.93
CA LEU A 115 -9.56 11.21 -7.01
C LEU A 115 -9.46 12.03 -8.30
N ALA A 116 -8.41 11.78 -9.07
CA ALA A 116 -8.18 12.43 -10.35
C ALA A 116 -8.95 11.74 -11.48
N GLY A 117 -9.65 12.49 -12.31
CA GLY A 117 -10.42 11.96 -13.43
C GLY A 117 -11.11 13.06 -14.25
N ARG A 118 -12.06 12.66 -15.10
CA ARG A 118 -12.72 13.59 -16.04
C ARG A 118 -14.05 14.18 -15.53
N SER A 119 -14.67 13.55 -14.53
CA SER A 119 -16.04 13.88 -14.09
C SER A 119 -16.10 14.02 -12.58
N ALA A 120 -16.48 15.21 -12.12
CA ALA A 120 -16.74 15.50 -10.71
C ALA A 120 -17.91 14.67 -10.18
N ASP A 121 -18.95 14.44 -11.00
CA ASP A 121 -20.10 13.61 -10.63
C ASP A 121 -19.69 12.17 -10.34
N ASN A 122 -18.80 11.60 -11.16
CA ASN A 122 -18.24 10.27 -10.92
C ASN A 122 -17.40 10.23 -9.63
N ALA A 123 -16.71 11.33 -9.29
CA ALA A 123 -15.97 11.44 -8.03
C ALA A 123 -16.94 11.47 -6.84
N ALA A 124 -18.00 12.27 -6.90
CA ALA A 124 -19.04 12.31 -5.87
C ALA A 124 -19.71 10.93 -5.68
N ALA A 125 -20.06 10.26 -6.78
CA ALA A 125 -20.60 8.91 -6.76
C ALA A 125 -19.59 7.87 -6.22
N ALA A 126 -18.29 8.04 -6.49
CA ALA A 126 -17.25 7.20 -5.90
C ALA A 126 -17.14 7.37 -4.38
N ILE A 127 -17.14 8.62 -3.88
CA ILE A 127 -17.10 8.92 -2.45
C ILE A 127 -18.34 8.36 -1.74
N ALA A 128 -19.52 8.54 -2.33
CA ALA A 128 -20.77 8.00 -1.78
C ALA A 128 -20.79 6.47 -1.67
N ARG A 129 -20.15 5.76 -2.61
CA ARG A 129 -20.04 4.30 -2.61
C ARG A 129 -19.06 3.74 -1.57
N HIS A 130 -18.15 4.57 -1.05
CA HIS A 130 -17.05 4.11 -0.19
C HIS A 130 -17.00 4.90 1.13
N PRO A 131 -17.52 4.32 2.24
CA PRO A 131 -17.54 5.00 3.54
C PRO A 131 -16.19 5.46 4.07
N SER A 132 -15.08 4.75 3.76
CA SER A 132 -13.73 5.18 4.16
C SER A 132 -13.30 6.48 3.47
N LEU A 133 -13.65 6.66 2.20
CA LEU A 133 -13.41 7.91 1.48
C LEU A 133 -14.29 9.05 2.01
N ALA A 134 -15.56 8.76 2.31
CA ALA A 134 -16.47 9.75 2.89
C ALA A 134 -15.98 10.25 4.27
N LYS A 135 -15.38 9.38 5.09
CA LYS A 135 -14.81 9.73 6.40
C LYS A 135 -13.64 10.73 6.33
N LEU A 136 -12.91 10.78 5.21
CA LEU A 136 -11.87 11.79 5.01
C LEU A 136 -12.44 13.20 4.83
N GLY A 137 -13.72 13.33 4.48
CA GLY A 137 -14.37 14.62 4.29
C GLY A 137 -13.60 15.51 3.30
N ALA A 138 -13.22 16.70 3.75
CA ALA A 138 -12.48 17.69 2.95
C ALA A 138 -11.10 17.22 2.46
N GLN A 139 -10.56 16.13 3.04
CA GLN A 139 -9.28 15.56 2.63
C GLN A 139 -9.40 14.56 1.47
N CYS A 140 -10.61 14.20 1.06
CA CYS A 140 -10.87 13.47 -0.18
C CYS A 140 -11.33 14.46 -1.25
N GLN A 141 -10.45 14.79 -2.19
CA GLN A 141 -10.67 15.85 -3.17
C GLN A 141 -10.82 15.27 -4.57
N PHE A 142 -11.55 15.98 -5.43
CA PHE A 142 -11.58 15.72 -6.87
C PHE A 142 -10.58 16.62 -7.58
N ALA A 143 -9.86 16.08 -8.57
CA ALA A 143 -9.08 16.86 -9.51
C ALA A 143 -9.48 16.49 -10.96
N ALA A 144 -9.83 17.50 -11.75
CA ALA A 144 -10.01 17.32 -13.18
C ALA A 144 -8.63 17.11 -13.83
N VAL A 145 -8.45 15.98 -14.52
CA VAL A 145 -7.19 15.62 -15.16
C VAL A 145 -7.43 15.21 -16.61
N ASP A 146 -6.69 15.86 -17.50
CA ASP A 146 -6.48 15.42 -18.88
C ASP A 146 -5.07 14.81 -18.98
N MET A 147 -5.00 13.50 -19.23
CA MET A 147 -3.73 12.79 -19.33
C MET A 147 -2.94 13.14 -20.59
N SER A 148 -3.58 13.75 -21.59
CA SER A 148 -2.91 14.24 -22.79
C SER A 148 -2.23 15.60 -22.58
N ASP A 149 -2.55 16.30 -21.49
CA ASP A 149 -1.95 17.57 -21.10
C ASP A 149 -0.92 17.37 -19.97
N PRO A 150 0.39 17.49 -20.25
CA PRO A 150 1.43 17.41 -19.24
C PRO A 150 1.27 18.41 -18.09
N ALA A 151 0.71 19.60 -18.35
CA ALA A 151 0.50 20.61 -17.32
C ALA A 151 -0.63 20.20 -16.36
N SER A 152 -1.71 19.63 -16.90
CA SER A 152 -2.79 19.03 -16.11
C SER A 152 -2.27 17.92 -15.18
N LEU A 153 -1.44 17.02 -15.70
CA LEU A 153 -0.79 15.97 -14.89
C LEU A 153 0.14 16.57 -13.83
N ALA A 154 0.99 17.52 -14.18
CA ALA A 154 1.91 18.15 -13.24
C ALA A 154 1.16 18.82 -12.07
N ALA A 155 0.08 19.55 -12.37
CA ALA A 155 -0.76 20.17 -11.35
C ALA A 155 -1.43 19.14 -10.43
N ALA A 156 -1.89 18.02 -10.97
CA ALA A 156 -2.51 16.97 -10.17
C ALA A 156 -1.53 16.25 -9.23
N LEU A 157 -0.27 16.11 -9.66
CA LEU A 157 0.77 15.41 -8.89
C LEU A 157 1.50 16.31 -7.89
N ASP A 158 1.24 17.61 -7.88
CA ASP A 158 1.90 18.54 -6.96
C ASP A 158 1.68 18.15 -5.49
N GLY A 159 2.77 18.10 -4.72
CA GLY A 159 2.79 17.67 -3.33
C GLY A 159 2.33 16.22 -3.06
N ALA A 160 2.18 15.39 -4.10
CA ALA A 160 1.80 13.99 -3.93
C ALA A 160 2.96 13.16 -3.35
N HIS A 161 2.63 12.20 -2.49
CA HIS A 161 3.59 11.24 -1.95
C HIS A 161 3.59 9.92 -2.72
N LEU A 162 2.53 9.66 -3.47
CA LEU A 162 2.34 8.50 -4.32
C LEU A 162 1.30 8.85 -5.39
N VAL A 163 1.54 8.42 -6.62
CA VAL A 163 0.50 8.34 -7.65
C VAL A 163 0.13 6.88 -7.90
N VAL A 164 -1.17 6.60 -7.89
CA VAL A 164 -1.77 5.33 -8.28
C VAL A 164 -2.50 5.53 -9.61
N HIS A 165 -2.00 4.90 -10.67
CA HIS A 165 -2.58 4.98 -12.00
C HIS A 165 -3.52 3.80 -12.27
N SER A 166 -4.81 4.12 -12.38
CA SER A 166 -5.89 3.19 -12.71
C SER A 166 -6.78 3.71 -13.85
N ALA A 167 -6.31 4.69 -14.62
CA ALA A 167 -7.07 5.30 -15.71
C ALA A 167 -6.92 4.48 -16.98
N GLY A 168 -7.74 3.45 -17.11
CA GLY A 168 -7.86 2.66 -18.33
C GLY A 168 -8.83 3.25 -19.37
N PRO A 169 -8.95 2.62 -20.55
CA PRO A 169 -8.28 1.37 -20.94
C PRO A 169 -6.77 1.54 -21.14
N PHE A 170 -5.98 0.53 -20.74
CA PHE A 170 -4.53 0.47 -21.00
C PHE A 170 -4.22 -0.10 -22.40
N GLN A 171 -5.21 -0.75 -23.01
CA GLN A 171 -5.12 -1.38 -24.32
C GLN A 171 -4.84 -0.36 -25.43
N GLY A 172 -4.15 -0.80 -26.49
CA GLY A 172 -3.82 0.05 -27.64
C GLY A 172 -2.75 1.11 -27.36
N GLY A 173 -2.00 0.97 -26.27
CA GLY A 173 -0.97 1.92 -25.87
C GLY A 173 -1.41 2.93 -24.81
N GLY A 174 -2.66 2.87 -24.33
CA GLY A 174 -3.15 3.65 -23.19
C GLY A 174 -2.87 5.14 -23.30
N ASP A 175 -2.34 5.74 -22.23
CA ASP A 175 -1.86 7.12 -22.18
C ASP A 175 -0.41 7.29 -22.68
N ASP A 176 0.12 6.29 -23.39
CA ASP A 176 1.53 6.19 -23.80
C ASP A 176 2.50 6.43 -22.63
N CYS A 177 2.17 5.98 -21.41
CA CYS A 177 2.94 6.21 -20.19
C CYS A 177 3.09 7.69 -19.78
N ALA A 178 2.15 8.56 -20.14
CA ALA A 178 2.14 9.96 -19.75
C ALA A 178 2.13 10.15 -18.23
N VAL A 179 1.33 9.37 -17.48
CA VAL A 179 1.27 9.44 -16.02
C VAL A 179 2.60 9.01 -15.39
N LEU A 180 3.25 7.98 -15.92
CA LEU A 180 4.57 7.54 -15.45
C LEU A 180 5.64 8.61 -15.74
N ARG A 181 5.64 9.22 -16.93
CA ARG A 181 6.52 10.36 -17.25
C ARG A 181 6.32 11.51 -16.28
N ALA A 182 5.06 11.88 -16.01
CA ALA A 182 4.74 12.96 -15.09
C ALA A 182 5.22 12.64 -13.66
N ALA A 183 5.05 11.40 -13.20
CA ALA A 183 5.53 10.95 -11.91
C ALA A 183 7.06 11.03 -11.79
N ILE A 184 7.78 10.59 -12.82
CA ILE A 184 9.24 10.68 -12.90
C ILE A 184 9.70 12.14 -12.85
N ALA A 185 9.07 13.03 -13.64
CA ALA A 185 9.39 14.44 -13.67
C ALA A 185 9.11 15.14 -12.33
N ALA A 186 7.99 14.79 -11.67
CA ALA A 186 7.62 15.32 -10.36
C ALA A 186 8.38 14.66 -9.19
N LYS A 187 9.20 13.64 -9.46
CA LYS A 187 9.88 12.81 -8.44
C LYS A 187 8.93 12.16 -7.43
N VAL A 188 7.74 11.76 -7.90
CA VAL A 188 6.71 11.13 -7.09
C VAL A 188 6.73 9.62 -7.35
N PRO A 189 6.76 8.76 -6.32
CA PRO A 189 6.61 7.32 -6.48
C PRO A 189 5.35 6.94 -7.28
N TYR A 190 5.48 5.93 -8.12
CA TYR A 190 4.45 5.51 -9.06
C TYR A 190 4.02 4.06 -8.85
N LEU A 191 2.71 3.81 -8.92
CA LEU A 191 2.14 2.48 -8.98
C LEU A 191 1.02 2.46 -10.03
N ASP A 192 0.95 1.43 -10.87
CA ASP A 192 -0.18 1.22 -11.79
C ASP A 192 -0.88 -0.13 -11.61
N LEU A 193 -2.11 -0.20 -12.08
CA LEU A 193 -2.93 -1.40 -12.12
C LEU A 193 -3.06 -1.98 -13.54
N CYS A 194 -2.06 -1.74 -14.39
CA CYS A 194 -2.09 -2.09 -15.81
C CYS A 194 -2.19 -3.61 -16.03
N ASP A 195 -3.14 -4.00 -16.86
CA ASP A 195 -3.37 -5.37 -17.34
C ASP A 195 -2.94 -5.60 -18.80
N ASP A 196 -2.52 -4.55 -19.50
CA ASP A 196 -2.08 -4.64 -20.89
C ASP A 196 -0.58 -4.97 -21.04
N THR A 197 -0.27 -5.89 -21.96
CA THR A 197 1.10 -6.37 -22.19
C THR A 197 1.97 -5.31 -22.87
N GLU A 198 1.45 -4.59 -23.86
CA GLU A 198 2.21 -3.61 -24.63
C GLU A 198 2.49 -2.36 -23.80
N TYR A 199 1.49 -1.88 -23.06
CA TYR A 199 1.68 -0.82 -22.08
C TYR A 199 2.74 -1.20 -21.05
N SER A 200 2.63 -2.38 -20.46
CA SER A 200 3.55 -2.86 -19.44
C SER A 200 4.99 -2.98 -19.98
N LYS A 201 5.18 -3.34 -21.26
CA LYS A 201 6.50 -3.30 -21.93
C LYS A 201 7.03 -1.88 -22.05
N LYS A 202 6.22 -0.93 -22.51
CA LYS A 202 6.61 0.49 -22.63
C LYS A 202 6.99 1.08 -21.27
N ALA A 203 6.16 0.88 -20.26
CA ALA A 203 6.40 1.36 -18.90
C ALA A 203 7.71 0.80 -18.32
N ARG A 204 7.98 -0.50 -18.51
CA ARG A 204 9.28 -1.11 -18.13
C ARG A 204 10.46 -0.52 -18.90
N GLY A 205 10.27 -0.10 -20.15
CA GLY A 205 11.29 0.60 -20.94
C GLY A 205 11.76 1.91 -20.31
N MET A 206 10.98 2.49 -19.39
CA MET A 206 11.33 3.70 -18.66
C MET A 206 12.13 3.45 -17.37
N SER A 207 12.54 2.20 -17.10
CA SER A 207 13.22 1.82 -15.85
C SER A 207 14.48 2.65 -15.58
N GLU A 208 15.30 2.92 -16.60
CA GLU A 208 16.54 3.72 -16.42
C GLU A 208 16.24 5.18 -16.11
N ALA A 209 15.21 5.77 -16.73
CA ALA A 209 14.78 7.13 -16.43
C ALA A 209 14.25 7.24 -14.98
N ALA A 210 13.45 6.27 -14.53
CA ALA A 210 12.94 6.22 -13.16
C ALA A 210 14.08 6.07 -12.14
N LYS A 211 15.06 5.20 -12.39
CA LYS A 211 16.25 5.04 -11.55
C LYS A 211 17.08 6.32 -11.48
N ALA A 212 17.34 6.96 -12.62
CA ALA A 212 18.09 8.20 -12.69
C ALA A 212 17.43 9.34 -11.90
N ALA A 213 16.08 9.38 -11.90
CA ALA A 213 15.31 10.34 -11.13
C ALA A 213 15.14 9.97 -9.64
N GLY A 214 15.54 8.76 -9.22
CA GLY A 214 15.32 8.25 -7.87
C GLY A 214 13.86 7.93 -7.56
N VAL A 215 13.06 7.60 -8.58
CA VAL A 215 11.61 7.37 -8.46
C VAL A 215 11.30 5.88 -8.44
N PRO A 216 10.75 5.34 -7.33
CA PRO A 216 10.20 3.99 -7.32
C PRO A 216 8.99 3.91 -8.25
N ALA A 217 8.97 2.91 -9.14
CA ALA A 217 7.86 2.66 -10.04
C ALA A 217 7.49 1.17 -10.02
N ILE A 218 6.26 0.86 -9.63
CA ILE A 218 5.69 -0.50 -9.61
C ILE A 218 4.61 -0.60 -10.68
N THR A 219 4.86 -1.42 -11.69
CA THR A 219 3.90 -1.65 -12.78
C THR A 219 3.13 -2.94 -12.55
N SER A 220 1.90 -3.02 -13.04
CA SER A 220 1.05 -4.21 -13.04
C SER A 220 0.76 -4.74 -11.63
N ALA A 221 0.35 -3.84 -10.72
CA ALA A 221 0.04 -4.13 -9.32
C ALA A 221 -1.46 -4.48 -9.09
N GLY A 222 -2.11 -5.08 -10.08
CA GLY A 222 -3.51 -5.53 -9.99
C GLY A 222 -3.67 -6.92 -9.35
N ILE A 223 -4.79 -7.58 -9.64
CA ILE A 223 -5.00 -8.99 -9.25
C ILE A 223 -4.29 -9.90 -10.26
N TYR A 224 -4.59 -9.72 -11.54
CA TYR A 224 -3.97 -10.41 -12.66
C TYR A 224 -3.77 -9.41 -13.81
N PRO A 225 -2.52 -9.02 -14.13
CA PRO A 225 -1.27 -9.30 -13.41
C PRO A 225 -1.18 -8.58 -12.04
N GLY A 226 -0.30 -9.06 -11.15
CA GLY A 226 0.00 -8.43 -9.85
C GLY A 226 0.02 -9.43 -8.69
N VAL A 227 -1.08 -9.60 -7.96
CA VAL A 227 -1.21 -10.62 -6.90
C VAL A 227 -0.84 -12.00 -7.42
N SER A 228 -1.29 -12.35 -8.63
CA SER A 228 -0.88 -13.55 -9.36
C SER A 228 0.64 -13.71 -9.51
N ASN A 229 1.38 -12.62 -9.78
CA ASN A 229 2.84 -12.66 -9.88
C ASN A 229 3.48 -12.88 -8.50
N VAL A 230 2.93 -12.29 -7.44
CA VAL A 230 3.40 -12.51 -6.06
C VAL A 230 3.14 -13.95 -5.62
N MET A 231 1.98 -14.52 -5.96
CA MET A 231 1.66 -15.93 -5.69
C MET A 231 2.63 -16.88 -6.41
N ALA A 232 2.91 -16.62 -7.70
CA ALA A 232 3.86 -17.42 -8.47
C ALA A 232 5.28 -17.32 -7.89
N ALA A 233 5.71 -16.12 -7.50
CA ALA A 233 6.98 -15.89 -6.84
C ALA A 233 7.11 -16.67 -5.53
N GLU A 234 6.10 -16.61 -4.68
CA GLU A 234 6.07 -17.32 -3.39
C GLU A 234 6.13 -18.83 -3.59
N MET A 235 5.37 -19.37 -4.55
CA MET A 235 5.41 -20.80 -4.88
C MET A 235 6.81 -21.25 -5.34
N ILE A 236 7.48 -20.43 -6.16
CA ILE A 236 8.86 -20.71 -6.60
C ILE A 236 9.82 -20.69 -5.40
N ALA A 237 9.69 -19.71 -4.50
CA ALA A 237 10.54 -19.59 -3.32
C ALA A 237 10.36 -20.79 -2.37
N ALA A 238 9.11 -21.15 -2.05
CA ALA A 238 8.78 -22.31 -1.23
C ALA A 238 9.33 -23.62 -1.83
N ASN A 239 9.17 -23.81 -3.14
CA ASN A 239 9.68 -25.00 -3.82
C ASN A 239 11.22 -25.07 -3.78
N ARG A 240 11.93 -23.95 -3.96
CA ARG A 240 13.40 -23.92 -3.84
C ARG A 240 13.87 -24.27 -2.44
N ALA A 241 13.17 -23.78 -1.41
CA ALA A 241 13.48 -24.11 -0.02
C ALA A 241 13.30 -25.61 0.25
N ALA A 242 12.19 -26.20 -0.20
CA ALA A 242 11.94 -27.63 -0.05
C ALA A 242 12.97 -28.51 -0.79
N ILE A 243 13.34 -28.15 -2.01
CA ILE A 243 14.39 -28.87 -2.77
C ILE A 243 15.73 -28.77 -2.05
N SER A 244 16.10 -27.60 -1.52
CA SER A 244 17.35 -27.41 -0.80
C SER A 244 17.40 -28.26 0.48
N ALA A 245 16.29 -28.29 1.25
CA ALA A 245 16.17 -29.11 2.46
C ALA A 245 16.29 -30.62 2.14
N SER A 246 15.62 -31.10 1.09
CA SER A 246 15.70 -32.51 0.68
C SER A 246 17.10 -32.93 0.19
N ARG A 247 17.87 -32.02 -0.44
CA ARG A 247 19.26 -32.29 -0.83
C ARG A 247 20.20 -32.36 0.38
N ALA A 248 20.05 -31.44 1.33
CA ALA A 248 20.84 -31.44 2.56
C ALA A 248 20.60 -32.72 3.38
N ALA A 249 19.36 -33.20 3.44
CA ALA A 249 19.02 -34.45 4.13
C ALA A 249 19.69 -35.69 3.51
N LYS A 250 19.87 -35.72 2.18
CA LYS A 250 20.52 -36.85 1.50
C LYS A 250 22.05 -36.87 1.67
N GLN A 251 22.68 -35.70 1.79
CA GLN A 251 24.14 -35.61 1.97
C GLN A 251 24.60 -35.93 3.40
N GLY A 252 23.71 -35.86 4.39
CA GLY A 252 24.00 -36.27 5.76
C GLY A 252 24.01 -37.79 5.98
N ASP A 253 23.42 -38.56 5.06
CA ASP A 253 23.26 -40.02 5.19
C ASP A 253 24.46 -40.80 4.59
N GLU A 254 25.26 -40.17 3.73
CA GLU A 254 26.40 -40.80 3.05
C GLU A 254 27.75 -40.68 3.81
N GLY A 255 27.74 -40.11 5.03
CA GLY A 255 28.95 -39.75 5.78
C GLY A 255 29.32 -40.62 7.01
N GLU A 256 28.54 -41.64 7.34
CA GLU A 256 28.75 -42.50 8.55
C GLU A 256 29.26 -43.92 8.24
N GLY A 257 29.79 -44.17 7.03
CA GLY A 257 30.35 -45.47 6.62
C GLY A 257 31.84 -45.66 6.92
#